data_AF-A0A6P5ERA2-F1
#
_entry.id   AF-A0A6P5ERA2-F1
#
_cell.length_a   1.000
_cell.length_b   1.000
_cell.length_c   1.000
_cell.angle_alpha   90.00
_cell.angle_beta   90.00
_cell.angle_gamma   90.00
#
_symmetry.space_group_name_H-M   'P 1'
#
loop_
_entity.id
_entity.type
_entity.pdbx_description
1 polymer ?
#
loop_
_entity_poly.entity_id
_entity_poly.type
_entity_poly.pdbx_seq_one_letter_code
_entity_poly.pdbx_strand_id
1 'polypeptide(L)'
;MASLSFSSIALHSIPQKLPRTKISCVGWDPEGILGPPRGGHIARLEIRRRLERDADAREEIQRRAREERLRRRESREARVVPETEEGLVEYLLDTEAREIEIEIARLRLRLNKEFFDHLQREVGQLRFALNRTKEMDERLIELEAMQKVLLEGTEAYDKMQEDLVSAKERLMKILQSKDRKATLLEMVERNELNRSVLALLDENIANALNNDQEEAAAFMENVRSTIVKYITV
;
A
#
# COMPACT_ATOMS: atom_id res chain seq x y z
N MET A 1 47.70 46.15 -24.41
CA MET A 1 47.56 45.45 -25.69
C MET A 1 48.88 44.73 -26.00
N ALA A 2 48.89 43.40 -25.91
CA ALA A 2 49.81 42.51 -26.64
C ALA A 2 49.41 41.07 -26.28
N SER A 3 48.63 40.45 -27.16
CA SER A 3 48.34 39.02 -27.18
C SER A 3 49.54 38.27 -27.75
N LEU A 4 50.05 37.26 -27.03
CA LEU A 4 50.97 36.28 -27.60
C LEU A 4 50.31 34.90 -27.57
N SER A 5 50.09 34.40 -28.78
CA SER A 5 49.52 33.12 -29.15
C SER A 5 50.44 31.96 -28.75
N PHE A 6 49.90 30.98 -28.02
CA PHE A 6 50.54 29.68 -27.88
C PHE A 6 50.01 28.73 -28.96
N SER A 7 50.88 28.35 -29.88
CA SER A 7 50.63 27.34 -30.90
C SER A 7 50.56 25.95 -30.27
N SER A 8 49.43 25.27 -30.47
CA SER A 8 49.18 23.91 -29.98
C SER A 8 49.92 22.88 -30.86
N ILE A 9 50.83 22.11 -30.28
CA ILE A 9 51.47 20.96 -30.96
C ILE A 9 50.56 19.74 -30.76
N ALA A 10 49.95 19.27 -31.84
CA ALA A 10 49.13 18.06 -31.85
C ALA A 10 50.02 16.80 -31.84
N LEU A 11 50.11 16.15 -30.68
CA LEU A 11 50.70 14.81 -30.57
C LEU A 11 49.71 13.77 -31.13
N HIS A 12 50.07 13.15 -32.26
CA HIS A 12 49.33 12.04 -32.84
C HIS A 12 49.49 10.79 -31.96
N SER A 13 48.45 10.46 -31.19
CA SER A 13 48.33 9.20 -30.46
C SER A 13 47.90 8.08 -31.41
N ILE A 14 48.81 7.16 -31.71
CA ILE A 14 48.50 5.91 -32.44
C ILE A 14 47.69 4.99 -31.50
N PRO A 15 46.48 4.53 -31.88
CA PRO A 15 45.73 3.60 -31.05
C PRO A 15 46.35 2.20 -31.14
N GLN A 16 47.11 1.81 -30.12
CA GLN A 16 47.53 0.42 -29.92
C GLN A 16 46.29 -0.43 -29.57
N LYS A 17 45.80 -1.22 -30.54
CA LYS A 17 44.82 -2.27 -30.26
C LYS A 17 45.52 -3.41 -29.49
N LEU A 18 45.31 -3.48 -28.18
CA LEU A 18 45.70 -4.63 -27.39
C LEU A 18 45.00 -5.89 -27.93
N PRO A 19 45.72 -6.99 -28.23
CA PRO A 19 45.09 -8.22 -28.65
C PRO A 19 44.27 -8.79 -27.49
N ARG A 20 42.98 -9.08 -27.75
CA ARG A 20 42.12 -9.82 -26.82
C ARG A 20 42.72 -11.23 -26.65
N THR A 21 43.28 -11.51 -25.47
CA THR A 21 43.67 -12.87 -25.06
C THR A 21 42.42 -13.75 -25.03
N LYS A 22 42.21 -14.54 -26.10
CA LYS A 22 41.23 -15.62 -26.10
C LYS A 22 41.82 -16.77 -25.30
N ILE A 23 41.17 -17.16 -24.22
CA ILE A 23 41.50 -18.37 -23.47
C ILE A 23 41.25 -19.55 -24.43
N SER A 24 42.32 -20.18 -24.92
CA SER A 24 42.23 -21.42 -25.68
C SER A 24 42.11 -22.59 -24.70
N CYS A 25 41.06 -23.40 -24.84
CA CYS A 25 40.93 -24.65 -24.11
C CYS A 25 42.19 -25.50 -24.28
N VAL A 26 42.69 -26.09 -23.19
CA VAL A 26 43.66 -27.17 -23.24
C VAL A 26 42.96 -28.34 -23.95
N GLY A 27 43.27 -28.52 -25.23
CA GLY A 27 42.51 -29.36 -26.17
C GLY A 27 42.76 -30.87 -26.02
N TRP A 28 42.67 -31.43 -24.82
CA TRP A 28 42.72 -32.87 -24.61
C TRP A 28 41.51 -33.34 -23.80
N ASP A 29 40.44 -33.71 -24.52
CA ASP A 29 39.26 -34.42 -24.00
C ASP A 29 38.93 -35.58 -24.95
N PRO A 30 39.68 -36.70 -24.89
CA PRO A 30 39.56 -37.80 -25.85
C PRO A 30 38.26 -38.60 -25.72
N GLU A 31 37.57 -38.50 -24.58
CA GLU A 31 36.30 -39.19 -24.32
C GLU A 31 35.07 -38.27 -24.43
N GLY A 32 35.28 -36.97 -24.70
CA GLY A 32 34.20 -36.00 -24.91
C GLY A 32 33.33 -35.75 -23.69
N ILE A 33 33.84 -36.01 -22.49
CA ILE A 33 33.09 -35.98 -21.23
C ILE A 33 32.76 -34.53 -20.84
N LEU A 34 33.61 -33.57 -21.20
CA LEU A 34 33.54 -32.20 -20.68
C LEU A 34 32.66 -31.26 -21.53
N GLY A 35 32.32 -31.66 -22.75
CA GLY A 35 31.48 -30.88 -23.67
C GLY A 35 32.10 -29.54 -24.11
N PRO A 36 31.43 -28.79 -25.00
CA PRO A 36 31.96 -27.51 -25.49
C PRO A 36 32.02 -26.45 -24.37
N PRO A 37 33.05 -25.59 -24.34
CA PRO A 37 33.20 -24.56 -23.32
C PRO A 37 31.99 -23.62 -23.33
N ARG A 38 31.23 -23.61 -22.23
CA ARG A 38 30.09 -22.70 -22.07
C ARG A 38 30.59 -21.34 -21.61
N GLY A 39 30.25 -20.27 -22.34
CA GLY A 39 30.56 -18.89 -21.94
C GLY A 39 29.62 -18.36 -20.85
N GLY A 40 29.93 -17.16 -20.34
CA GLY A 40 29.00 -16.39 -19.51
C GLY A 40 28.86 -16.82 -18.05
N HIS A 41 29.76 -17.65 -17.52
CA HIS A 41 29.73 -18.06 -16.11
C HIS A 41 29.88 -16.88 -15.14
N ILE A 42 30.76 -15.92 -15.46
CA ILE A 42 30.95 -14.70 -14.65
C ILE A 42 29.67 -13.87 -14.63
N ALA A 43 29.08 -13.60 -15.81
CA ALA A 43 27.82 -12.85 -15.92
C ALA A 43 26.66 -13.54 -15.16
N ARG A 44 26.54 -14.88 -15.25
CA ARG A 44 25.53 -15.63 -14.48
C ARG A 44 25.73 -15.52 -12.97
N LEU A 45 26.98 -15.58 -12.49
CA LEU A 45 27.30 -15.41 -11.07
C LEU A 45 27.05 -13.98 -10.59
N GLU A 46 27.34 -12.97 -11.42
CA GLU A 46 27.05 -11.57 -11.12
C GLU A 46 25.54 -11.30 -11.06
N ILE A 47 24.77 -11.84 -12.00
CA ILE A 47 23.30 -11.75 -12.00
C ILE A 47 22.76 -12.43 -10.73
N ARG A 48 23.24 -13.63 -10.40
CA ARG A 48 22.82 -14.34 -9.18
C ARG A 48 23.11 -13.53 -7.92
N ARG A 49 24.33 -13.00 -7.76
CA ARG A 49 24.68 -12.17 -6.60
C ARG A 49 23.89 -10.87 -6.50
N ARG A 50 23.49 -10.27 -7.64
CA ARG A 50 22.60 -9.11 -7.64
C ARG A 50 21.21 -9.49 -7.16
N LEU A 51 20.65 -10.60 -7.66
CA LEU A 51 19.35 -11.10 -7.23
C LEU A 51 19.33 -11.47 -5.74
N GLU A 52 20.40 -12.09 -5.22
CA GLU A 52 20.56 -12.39 -3.79
C GLU A 52 20.60 -11.10 -2.96
N ARG A 53 21.45 -10.12 -3.33
CA ARG A 53 21.48 -8.82 -2.65
C ARG A 53 20.15 -8.06 -2.72
N ASP A 54 19.46 -8.14 -3.84
CA ASP A 54 18.12 -7.55 -3.99
C ASP A 54 17.09 -8.29 -3.13
N ALA A 55 17.23 -9.61 -2.96
CA ALA A 55 16.38 -10.40 -2.07
C ALA A 55 16.62 -10.03 -0.60
N ASP A 56 17.89 -9.99 -0.17
CA ASP A 56 18.26 -9.57 1.19
C ASP A 56 17.76 -8.15 1.48
N ALA A 57 17.96 -7.22 0.55
CA ALA A 57 17.47 -5.84 0.68
C ALA A 57 15.93 -5.78 0.76
N ARG A 58 15.21 -6.59 -0.03
CA ARG A 58 13.75 -6.69 0.05
C ARG A 58 13.31 -7.25 1.40
N GLU A 59 13.97 -8.28 1.90
CA GLU A 59 13.68 -8.88 3.21
C GLU A 59 13.90 -7.89 4.35
N GLU A 60 15.00 -7.12 4.32
CA GLU A 60 15.26 -6.09 5.32
C GLU A 60 14.19 -4.98 5.30
N ILE A 61 13.80 -4.50 4.12
CA ILE A 61 12.72 -3.51 3.97
C ILE A 61 11.41 -4.07 4.52
N GLN A 62 11.07 -5.33 4.18
CA GLN A 62 9.87 -5.97 4.68
C GLN A 62 9.90 -6.15 6.20
N ARG A 63 11.05 -6.53 6.77
CA ARG A 63 11.21 -6.70 8.22
C ARG A 63 11.00 -5.36 8.93
N ARG A 64 11.65 -4.29 8.47
CA ARG A 64 11.47 -2.94 9.01
C ARG A 64 10.01 -2.48 8.92
N ALA A 65 9.35 -2.74 7.78
CA ALA A 65 7.93 -2.42 7.62
C ALA A 65 7.04 -3.19 8.59
N ARG A 66 7.33 -4.46 8.89
CA ARG A 66 6.60 -5.26 9.88
C ARG A 66 6.81 -4.73 11.30
N GLU A 67 8.06 -4.46 11.68
CA GLU A 67 8.42 -3.90 12.99
C GLU A 67 7.74 -2.54 13.21
N GLU A 68 7.74 -1.67 12.21
CA GLU A 68 7.12 -0.35 12.27
C GLU A 68 5.59 -0.44 12.38
N ARG A 69 4.96 -1.36 11.63
CA ARG A 69 3.51 -1.63 11.74
C ARG A 69 3.14 -2.14 13.13
N LEU A 70 3.94 -3.04 13.70
CA LEU A 70 3.73 -3.59 15.03
C LEU A 70 3.86 -2.49 16.09
N ARG A 71 4.93 -1.69 16.03
CA ARG A 71 5.13 -0.56 16.93
C ARG A 71 3.95 0.42 16.90
N ARG A 72 3.44 0.76 15.71
CA ARG A 72 2.25 1.63 15.60
C ARG A 72 1.03 1.00 16.23
N ARG A 73 0.84 -0.31 16.04
CA ARG A 73 -0.25 -1.05 16.67
C ARG A 73 -0.15 -1.00 18.19
N GLU A 74 1.03 -1.24 18.74
CA GLU A 74 1.27 -1.15 20.19
C GLU A 74 0.99 0.25 20.72
N SER A 75 1.43 1.30 20.02
CA SER A 75 1.11 2.68 20.37
C SER A 75 -0.41 2.93 20.40
N ARG A 76 -1.17 2.42 19.43
CA ARG A 76 -2.64 2.54 19.38
C ARG A 76 -3.32 1.80 20.55
N GLU A 77 -2.84 0.60 20.86
CA GLU A 77 -3.39 -0.21 21.95
C GLU A 77 -3.10 0.42 23.32
N ALA A 78 -1.98 1.14 23.46
CA ALA A 78 -1.64 1.88 24.68
C ALA A 78 -2.47 3.16 24.87
N ARG A 79 -3.05 3.74 23.80
CA ARG A 79 -3.88 4.94 23.88
C ARG A 79 -5.22 4.63 24.55
N VAL A 80 -5.52 5.37 25.62
CA VAL A 80 -6.78 5.28 26.38
C VAL A 80 -7.75 6.32 25.83
N VAL A 81 -8.94 5.87 25.44
CA VAL A 81 -9.99 6.74 24.92
C VAL A 81 -10.69 7.45 26.09
N PRO A 82 -10.71 8.79 26.14
CA PRO A 82 -11.39 9.54 27.20
C PRO A 82 -12.92 9.40 27.13
N GLU A 83 -13.62 9.44 28.27
CA GLU A 83 -15.08 9.31 28.33
C GLU A 83 -15.84 10.62 28.03
N THR A 84 -15.21 11.77 28.26
CA THR A 84 -15.81 13.10 28.06
C THR A 84 -15.70 13.57 26.60
N GLU A 85 -16.59 14.49 26.19
CA GLU A 85 -16.57 15.07 24.84
C GLU A 85 -15.36 15.97 24.65
N GLU A 86 -15.03 16.80 25.65
CA GLU A 86 -13.87 17.70 25.65
C GLU A 86 -12.57 16.90 25.59
N GLY A 87 -12.49 15.82 26.39
CA GLY A 87 -11.33 14.93 26.37
C GLY A 87 -11.17 14.22 25.03
N LEU A 88 -12.28 13.90 24.35
CA LEU A 88 -12.25 13.30 23.03
C LEU A 88 -11.74 14.28 21.95
N VAL A 89 -12.08 15.57 22.07
CA VAL A 89 -11.54 16.62 21.19
C VAL A 89 -10.02 16.70 21.34
N GLU A 90 -9.50 16.81 22.56
CA GLU A 90 -8.04 16.86 22.77
C GLU A 90 -7.35 15.58 22.29
N TYR A 91 -7.95 14.42 22.57
CA TYR A 91 -7.44 13.13 22.11
C TYR A 91 -7.27 13.08 20.58
N LEU A 92 -8.23 13.63 19.84
CA LEU A 92 -8.21 13.66 18.38
C LEU A 92 -7.24 14.71 17.82
N LEU A 93 -7.07 15.85 18.49
CA LEU A 93 -6.05 16.84 18.14
C LEU A 93 -4.63 16.30 18.36
N ASP A 94 -4.42 15.53 19.43
CA ASP A 94 -3.16 14.82 19.72
C ASP A 94 -2.97 13.55 18.87
N THR A 95 -3.87 13.26 17.92
CA THR A 95 -3.75 12.10 17.03
C THR A 95 -2.94 12.48 15.79
N GLU A 96 -1.95 11.65 15.46
CA GLU A 96 -1.18 11.83 14.23
C GLU A 96 -2.08 11.71 12.99
N ALA A 97 -1.83 12.54 11.97
CA ALA A 97 -2.62 12.56 10.74
C ALA A 97 -2.70 11.20 10.01
N ARG A 98 -1.73 10.29 10.23
CA ARG A 98 -1.75 8.94 9.64
C ARG A 98 -2.60 7.94 10.42
N GLU A 99 -2.87 8.23 11.68
CA GLU A 99 -3.61 7.37 12.60
C GLU A 99 -5.07 7.84 12.74
N ILE A 100 -5.39 9.07 12.32
CA ILE A 100 -6.72 9.65 12.45
C ILE A 100 -7.80 8.78 11.79
N GLU A 101 -7.53 8.18 10.64
CA GLU A 101 -8.48 7.29 9.96
C GLU A 101 -8.84 6.06 10.80
N ILE A 102 -7.85 5.51 11.51
CA ILE A 102 -8.02 4.35 12.39
C ILE A 102 -8.79 4.76 13.65
N GLU A 103 -8.48 5.91 14.23
CA GLU A 103 -9.21 6.43 15.39
C GLU A 103 -10.65 6.80 15.04
N ILE A 104 -10.92 7.35 13.84
CA ILE A 104 -12.28 7.57 13.33
C ILE A 104 -13.04 6.25 13.24
N ALA A 105 -12.43 5.20 12.69
CA ALA A 105 -13.05 3.87 12.62
C ALA A 105 -13.34 3.30 14.02
N ARG A 106 -12.38 3.41 14.96
CA ARG A 106 -12.52 2.95 16.35
C ARG A 106 -13.61 3.68 17.10
N LEU A 107 -13.74 4.99 16.87
CA LEU A 107 -14.63 5.89 17.60
C LEU A 107 -15.93 6.19 16.87
N ARG A 108 -16.21 5.52 15.75
CA ARG A 108 -17.34 5.85 14.86
C ARG A 108 -18.67 5.98 15.59
N LEU A 109 -18.94 5.10 16.56
CA LEU A 109 -20.17 5.14 17.36
C LEU A 109 -20.28 6.39 18.25
N ARG A 110 -19.15 6.95 18.67
CA ARG A 110 -19.06 8.16 19.50
C ARG A 110 -18.95 9.45 18.69
N LEU A 111 -18.43 9.37 17.46
CA LEU A 111 -18.45 10.45 16.48
C LEU A 111 -19.87 10.60 15.88
N ASN A 112 -20.82 10.90 16.76
CA ASN A 112 -22.23 11.07 16.45
C ASN A 112 -22.56 12.58 16.32
N LYS A 113 -23.83 12.89 16.07
CA LYS A 113 -24.29 14.27 15.94
C LYS A 113 -24.02 15.09 17.21
N GLU A 114 -24.16 14.50 18.40
CA GLU A 114 -23.96 15.20 19.67
C GLU A 114 -22.52 15.70 19.82
N PHE A 115 -21.54 14.86 19.46
CA PHE A 115 -20.13 15.24 19.41
C PHE A 115 -19.86 16.38 18.42
N PHE A 116 -20.42 16.30 17.20
CA PHE A 116 -20.24 17.38 16.22
C PHE A 116 -20.94 18.68 16.63
N ASP A 117 -22.10 18.60 17.30
CA ASP A 117 -22.81 19.74 17.88
C ASP A 117 -22.00 20.35 19.04
N HIS A 118 -21.28 19.54 19.81
CA HIS A 118 -20.30 20.00 20.82
C HIS A 118 -19.15 20.77 20.16
N LEU A 119 -18.48 20.14 19.20
CA LEU A 119 -17.34 20.75 18.49
C LEU A 119 -17.74 22.06 17.79
N GLN A 120 -18.94 22.11 17.19
CA GLN A 120 -19.46 23.32 16.55
C GLN A 120 -19.73 24.45 17.57
N ARG A 121 -20.16 24.12 18.80
CA ARG A 121 -20.33 25.10 19.88
C ARG A 121 -18.99 25.68 20.32
N GLU A 122 -17.97 24.85 20.52
CA GLU A 122 -16.62 25.31 20.88
C GLU A 122 -16.02 26.22 19.81
N VAL A 123 -16.08 25.80 18.54
CA VAL A 123 -15.66 26.61 17.39
C VAL A 123 -16.44 27.93 17.35
N GLY A 124 -17.75 27.89 17.60
CA GLY A 124 -18.59 29.09 17.67
C GLY A 124 -18.17 30.05 18.79
N GLN A 125 -17.89 29.53 19.99
CA GLN A 125 -17.43 30.33 21.12
C GLN A 125 -16.10 31.04 20.82
N LEU A 126 -15.15 30.35 20.19
CA LEU A 126 -13.87 30.93 19.79
C LEU A 126 -14.02 31.95 18.65
N ARG A 127 -14.87 31.67 17.66
CA ARG A 127 -15.14 32.59 16.53
C ARG A 127 -15.71 33.93 16.97
N PHE A 128 -16.66 33.91 17.91
CA PHE A 128 -17.41 35.08 18.36
C PHE A 128 -16.90 35.69 19.67
N ALA A 129 -15.76 35.24 20.19
CA ALA A 129 -15.14 35.85 21.37
C ALA A 129 -14.78 37.32 21.11
N LEU A 130 -15.17 38.21 22.02
CA LEU A 130 -14.97 39.66 21.89
C LEU A 130 -13.50 40.08 22.00
N ASN A 131 -12.69 39.32 22.74
CA ASN A 131 -11.26 39.57 22.95
C ASN A 131 -10.45 38.36 22.46
N ARG A 132 -10.07 38.35 21.18
CA ARG A 132 -9.30 37.25 20.58
C ARG A 132 -7.81 37.43 20.82
N THR A 133 -7.18 36.42 21.41
CA THR A 133 -5.71 36.31 21.50
C THR A 133 -5.19 35.45 20.36
N LYS A 134 -3.88 35.50 20.09
CA LYS A 134 -3.24 34.64 19.08
C LYS A 134 -3.45 33.15 19.36
N GLU A 135 -3.37 32.76 20.63
CA GLU A 135 -3.61 31.37 21.07
C GLU A 135 -5.04 30.91 20.76
N MET A 136 -6.03 31.79 20.92
CA MET A 136 -7.43 31.48 20.54
C MET A 136 -7.59 31.34 19.03
N ASP A 137 -6.88 32.14 18.25
CA ASP A 137 -6.91 32.07 16.78
C ASP A 137 -6.24 30.78 16.26
N GLU A 138 -5.10 30.39 16.85
CA GLU A 138 -4.42 29.13 16.53
C GLU A 138 -5.29 27.92 16.87
N ARG A 139 -5.87 27.90 18.08
CA ARG A 139 -6.77 26.83 18.49
C ARG A 139 -8.02 26.73 17.62
N LEU A 140 -8.56 27.88 17.18
CA LEU A 140 -9.68 27.90 16.25
C LEU A 140 -9.33 27.22 14.92
N ILE A 141 -8.14 27.49 14.36
CA ILE A 141 -7.69 26.88 13.12
C ILE A 141 -7.56 25.36 13.27
N GLU A 142 -6.99 24.89 14.38
CA GLU A 142 -6.85 23.46 14.68
C GLU A 142 -8.21 22.76 14.75
N LEU A 143 -9.16 23.34 15.49
CA LEU A 143 -10.51 22.77 15.63
C LEU A 143 -11.29 22.76 14.31
N GLU A 144 -11.17 23.81 13.50
CA GLU A 144 -11.81 23.86 12.17
C GLU A 144 -11.23 22.82 11.22
N ALA A 145 -9.90 22.67 11.21
CA ALA A 145 -9.22 21.66 10.40
C ALA A 145 -9.63 20.25 10.84
N MET A 146 -9.63 19.99 12.15
CA MET A 146 -10.06 18.71 12.71
C MET A 146 -11.53 18.42 12.39
N GLN A 147 -12.44 19.39 12.58
CA GLN A 147 -13.85 19.24 12.27
C GLN A 147 -14.06 18.77 10.82
N LYS A 148 -13.35 19.40 9.88
CA LYS A 148 -13.42 19.04 8.47
C LYS A 148 -12.94 17.62 8.22
N VAL A 149 -11.77 17.26 8.77
CA VAL A 149 -11.18 15.91 8.61
C VAL A 149 -12.11 14.84 9.20
N LEU A 150 -12.71 15.09 10.36
CA LEU A 150 -13.62 14.14 11.01
C LEU A 150 -14.92 13.96 10.23
N LEU A 151 -15.48 15.04 9.65
CA LEU A 151 -16.67 14.94 8.80
C LEU A 151 -16.37 14.13 7.54
N GLU A 152 -15.32 14.48 6.80
CA GLU A 152 -14.92 13.75 5.59
C GLU A 152 -14.58 12.29 5.89
N GLY A 153 -13.86 12.03 7.00
CA GLY A 153 -13.45 10.69 7.38
C GLY A 153 -14.61 9.81 7.87
N THR A 154 -15.58 10.36 8.61
CA THR A 154 -16.77 9.61 9.02
C THR A 154 -17.67 9.27 7.85
N GLU A 155 -17.86 10.20 6.90
CA GLU A 155 -18.59 9.93 5.65
C GLU A 155 -17.89 8.87 4.79
N ALA A 156 -16.55 8.95 4.67
CA ALA A 156 -15.78 7.95 3.93
C ALA A 156 -15.87 6.56 4.58
N TYR A 157 -15.80 6.50 5.91
CA TYR A 157 -15.98 5.26 6.66
C TYR A 157 -17.36 4.64 6.44
N ASP A 158 -18.43 5.44 6.51
CA ASP A 158 -19.80 4.96 6.30
C ASP A 158 -20.01 4.40 4.90
N LYS A 159 -19.51 5.10 3.87
CA LYS A 159 -19.55 4.63 2.49
C LYS A 159 -18.79 3.32 2.32
N MET A 160 -17.58 3.23 2.89
CA MET A 160 -16.80 2.00 2.88
C MET A 160 -17.55 0.85 3.57
N GLN A 161 -18.21 1.10 4.70
CA GLN A 161 -18.99 0.10 5.41
C GLN A 161 -20.16 -0.40 4.56
N GLU A 162 -20.91 0.50 3.91
CA GLU A 162 -22.00 0.15 3.00
C GLU A 162 -21.49 -0.67 1.80
N ASP A 163 -20.36 -0.27 1.22
CA ASP A 163 -19.70 -1.01 0.14
C ASP A 163 -19.26 -2.41 0.56
N LEU A 164 -18.77 -2.60 1.79
CA LEU A 164 -18.37 -3.91 2.30
C LEU A 164 -19.57 -4.82 2.56
N VAL A 165 -20.66 -4.27 3.14
CA VAL A 165 -21.91 -5.03 3.36
C VAL A 165 -22.50 -5.49 2.03
N SER A 166 -22.61 -4.58 1.06
CA SER A 166 -23.12 -4.92 -0.26
C SER A 166 -22.20 -5.88 -1.02
N ALA A 167 -20.88 -5.73 -0.90
CA ALA A 167 -19.92 -6.66 -1.48
C ALA A 167 -20.05 -8.08 -0.91
N LYS A 168 -20.31 -8.20 0.41
CA LYS A 168 -20.60 -9.50 1.04
C LYS A 168 -21.86 -10.14 0.45
N GLU A 169 -22.95 -9.40 0.31
CA GLU A 169 -24.21 -9.89 -0.27
C GLU A 169 -24.02 -10.37 -1.72
N ARG A 170 -23.32 -9.57 -2.52
CA ARG A 170 -22.96 -9.90 -3.91
C ARG A 170 -22.11 -11.15 -3.97
N LEU A 171 -21.12 -11.30 -3.10
CA LEU A 171 -20.27 -12.49 -3.06
C LEU A 171 -21.06 -13.74 -2.66
N MET A 172 -21.97 -13.63 -1.66
CA MET A 172 -22.87 -14.72 -1.30
C MET A 172 -23.74 -15.14 -2.49
N LYS A 173 -24.31 -14.18 -3.23
CA LYS A 173 -25.09 -14.45 -4.46
C LYS A 173 -24.27 -15.24 -5.49
N ILE A 174 -23.01 -14.86 -5.72
CA ILE A 174 -22.12 -15.56 -6.66
C ILE A 174 -21.84 -16.99 -6.19
N LEU A 175 -21.44 -17.17 -4.94
CA LEU A 175 -21.00 -18.47 -4.42
C LEU A 175 -22.16 -19.47 -4.28
N GLN A 176 -23.38 -18.99 -4.02
CA GLN A 176 -24.59 -19.82 -3.90
C GLN A 176 -25.31 -20.06 -5.23
N SER A 177 -24.92 -19.36 -6.31
CA SER A 177 -25.60 -19.49 -7.60
C SER A 177 -25.42 -20.86 -8.23
N LYS A 178 -26.52 -21.41 -8.79
CA LYS A 178 -26.49 -22.67 -9.58
C LYS A 178 -25.81 -22.46 -10.93
N ASP A 179 -26.07 -21.33 -11.58
CA ASP A 179 -25.42 -20.91 -12.83
C ASP A 179 -24.61 -19.63 -12.64
N ARG A 180 -23.34 -19.82 -12.26
CA ARG A 180 -22.40 -18.73 -11.98
C ARG A 180 -22.14 -17.84 -13.19
N LYS A 181 -22.15 -18.38 -14.41
CA LYS A 181 -21.83 -17.58 -15.60
C LYS A 181 -22.95 -16.60 -15.88
N ALA A 182 -24.20 -17.06 -15.84
CA ALA A 182 -25.36 -16.19 -15.98
C ALA A 182 -25.44 -15.15 -14.86
N THR A 183 -25.21 -15.56 -13.61
CA THR A 183 -25.20 -14.63 -12.46
C THR A 183 -24.09 -13.57 -12.58
N LEU A 184 -22.88 -13.95 -12.99
CA LEU A 184 -21.81 -12.99 -13.20
C LEU A 184 -22.12 -12.00 -14.32
N LEU A 185 -22.69 -12.46 -15.44
CA LEU A 185 -23.11 -11.56 -16.53
C LEU A 185 -24.20 -10.57 -16.07
N GLU A 186 -25.21 -11.04 -15.35
CA GLU A 186 -26.25 -10.19 -14.75
C GLU A 186 -25.63 -9.12 -13.83
N MET A 187 -24.65 -9.50 -13.02
CA MET A 187 -23.98 -8.59 -12.08
C MET A 187 -23.06 -7.60 -12.79
N VAL A 188 -22.45 -7.98 -13.92
CA VAL A 188 -21.68 -7.07 -14.77
C VAL A 188 -22.59 -6.03 -15.40
N GLU A 189 -23.74 -6.43 -15.94
CA GLU A 189 -24.73 -5.52 -16.52
C GLU A 189 -25.21 -4.47 -15.51
N ARG A 190 -25.30 -4.84 -14.23
CA ARG A 190 -25.70 -3.93 -13.14
C ARG A 190 -24.53 -3.17 -12.49
N ASN A 191 -23.31 -3.33 -13.00
CA ASN A 191 -22.10 -2.74 -12.43
C ASN A 191 -21.89 -3.10 -10.93
N GLU A 192 -22.28 -4.32 -10.55
CA GLU A 192 -22.21 -4.80 -9.17
C GLU A 192 -20.83 -5.41 -8.84
N LEU A 193 -20.03 -5.76 -9.85
CA LEU A 193 -18.66 -6.27 -9.66
C LEU A 193 -17.69 -5.12 -9.44
N ASN A 194 -17.23 -4.94 -8.19
CA ASN A 194 -16.30 -3.89 -7.80
C ASN A 194 -15.05 -4.45 -7.10
N ARG A 195 -14.09 -3.57 -6.81
CA ARG A 195 -12.84 -3.93 -6.13
C ARG A 195 -13.07 -4.52 -4.74
N SER A 196 -14.11 -4.08 -4.03
CA SER A 196 -14.49 -4.58 -2.71
C SER A 196 -14.88 -6.05 -2.73
N VAL A 197 -15.65 -6.50 -3.74
CA VAL A 197 -16.00 -7.93 -3.92
C VAL A 197 -14.74 -8.78 -4.15
N LEU A 198 -13.78 -8.29 -4.94
CA LEU A 198 -12.50 -8.98 -5.13
C LEU A 198 -11.67 -9.04 -3.86
N ALA A 199 -11.57 -7.94 -3.11
CA ALA A 199 -10.78 -7.89 -1.88
C ALA A 199 -11.32 -8.89 -0.83
N LEU A 200 -12.64 -8.96 -0.66
CA LEU A 200 -13.28 -9.94 0.23
C LEU A 200 -13.07 -11.38 -0.25
N LEU A 201 -13.09 -11.63 -1.56
CA LEU A 201 -12.80 -12.95 -2.12
C LEU A 201 -11.35 -13.36 -1.89
N ASP A 202 -10.40 -12.43 -2.05
CA ASP A 202 -8.97 -12.66 -1.81
C ASP A 202 -8.70 -12.98 -0.34
N GLU A 203 -9.34 -12.27 0.59
CA GLU A 203 -9.27 -12.55 2.02
C GLU A 203 -9.87 -13.93 2.36
N ASN A 204 -11.02 -14.29 1.78
CA ASN A 204 -11.62 -15.60 1.98
C ASN A 204 -10.76 -16.75 1.43
N ILE A 205 -10.09 -16.55 0.29
CA ILE A 205 -9.14 -17.53 -0.27
C ILE A 205 -7.96 -17.71 0.70
N ALA A 206 -7.36 -16.61 1.16
CA ALA A 206 -6.25 -16.68 2.11
C ALA A 206 -6.66 -17.38 3.43
N ASN A 207 -7.86 -17.08 3.93
CA ASN A 207 -8.40 -17.74 5.13
C ASN A 207 -8.67 -19.23 4.90
N ALA A 208 -9.18 -19.63 3.73
CA ALA A 208 -9.38 -21.04 3.40
C ALA A 208 -8.05 -21.80 3.33
N LEU A 209 -7.02 -21.21 2.71
CA LEU A 209 -5.67 -21.78 2.65
C LEU A 209 -5.04 -21.92 4.04
N ASN A 210 -5.20 -20.92 4.90
CA ASN A 210 -4.71 -20.98 6.28
C ASN A 210 -5.41 -22.05 7.14
N ASN A 211 -6.60 -22.51 6.73
CA ASN A 211 -7.39 -23.54 7.42
C ASN A 211 -7.37 -24.88 6.67
N ASP A 212 -6.41 -25.10 5.76
CA ASP A 212 -6.24 -26.33 4.97
C ASP A 212 -7.47 -26.73 4.12
N GLN A 213 -8.31 -25.76 3.74
CA GLN A 213 -9.50 -25.97 2.90
C GLN A 213 -9.16 -25.80 1.41
N GLU A 214 -8.29 -26.66 0.87
CA GLU A 214 -7.75 -26.54 -0.48
C GLU A 214 -8.84 -26.56 -1.58
N GLU A 215 -9.86 -27.41 -1.45
CA GLU A 215 -10.94 -27.49 -2.43
C GLU A 215 -11.78 -26.20 -2.48
N ALA A 216 -12.05 -25.60 -1.32
CA ALA A 216 -12.79 -24.34 -1.23
C ALA A 216 -11.96 -23.17 -1.77
N ALA A 217 -10.65 -23.16 -1.47
CA ALA A 217 -9.72 -22.18 -2.01
C ALA A 217 -9.63 -22.26 -3.54
N ALA A 218 -9.43 -23.46 -4.10
CA ALA A 218 -9.37 -23.68 -5.55
C ALA A 218 -10.70 -23.29 -6.23
N PHE A 219 -11.84 -23.57 -5.60
CA PHE A 219 -13.14 -23.12 -6.09
C PHE A 219 -13.24 -21.59 -6.16
N MET A 220 -12.86 -20.90 -5.07
CA MET A 220 -12.89 -19.44 -4.99
C MET A 220 -11.88 -18.78 -5.93
N GLU A 221 -10.69 -19.35 -6.15
CA GLU A 221 -9.71 -18.89 -7.13
C GLU A 221 -10.25 -18.93 -8.57
N ASN A 222 -11.00 -20.00 -8.92
CA ASN A 222 -11.66 -20.08 -10.22
C ASN A 222 -12.68 -18.96 -10.41
N VAL A 223 -13.49 -18.69 -9.38
CA VAL A 223 -14.46 -17.57 -9.38
C VAL A 223 -13.72 -16.23 -9.52
N ARG A 224 -12.66 -16.02 -8.75
CA ARG A 224 -11.80 -14.84 -8.79
C ARG A 224 -11.26 -14.58 -10.21
N SER A 225 -10.70 -15.61 -10.84
CA SER A 225 -10.16 -15.52 -12.21
C SER A 225 -11.20 -15.09 -13.24
N THR A 226 -12.49 -15.38 -12.98
CA THR A 226 -13.61 -15.00 -13.83
C THR A 226 -14.03 -13.55 -13.56
N ILE A 227 -14.18 -13.16 -12.29
CA ILE A 227 -14.54 -11.80 -11.89
C ILE A 227 -13.52 -10.78 -12.41
N VAL A 228 -12.23 -11.08 -12.30
CA VAL A 228 -11.13 -10.19 -12.74
C VAL A 228 -11.23 -9.84 -14.23
N LYS A 229 -11.81 -10.70 -15.08
CA LYS A 229 -11.99 -10.41 -16.51
C LYS A 229 -13.02 -9.32 -16.79
N TYR A 230 -13.93 -9.08 -15.86
CA TYR A 230 -15.03 -8.13 -16.01
C TYR A 230 -14.82 -6.82 -15.24
N ILE A 231 -13.86 -6.78 -14.33
CA ILE A 231 -13.48 -5.54 -13.63
C ILE A 231 -12.44 -4.83 -14.48
N THR A 232 -12.90 -3.80 -15.20
CA THR A 232 -12.03 -2.87 -15.92
C THR A 232 -11.36 -1.92 -14.93
N VAL A 233 -10.03 -1.75 -15.06
CA VAL A 233 -9.24 -0.73 -14.36
C VAL A 233 -9.64 0.67 -14.82
#